data_AF-A0A520ES54-F1
#
_entry.id   AF-A0A520ES54-F1
#
_cell.length_a   1.000
_cell.length_b   1.000
_cell.length_c   1.000
_cell.angle_alpha   90.00
_cell.angle_beta   90.00
_cell.angle_gamma   90.00
#
_symmetry.space_group_name_H-M   'P 1'
#
loop_
_entity.id
_entity.type
_entity.pdbx_description
1 polymer ?
#
loop_
_entity_poly.entity_id
_entity_poly.type
_entity_poly.pdbx_seq_one_letter_code
_entity_poly.pdbx_strand_id
1 'polypeptide(L)'
;KWDLVAWGIELGTAYSELTDPVDQRNRLTEQSMLAAGGDEEAMELDEDFLQALEHAMPPTGGLGMGVDRVVMLITGGSIRETLAFPLAKPRQ
;
A
#
# COMPACT_ATOMS: atom_id res chain seq x y z
N LYS A 1 -0.55 -4.88 12.82
CA LYS A 1 -0.96 -5.07 11.41
C LYS A 1 -2.02 -6.16 11.35
N TRP A 2 -3.04 -6.00 10.52
CA TRP A 2 -4.03 -7.01 10.19
C TRP A 2 -4.51 -6.79 8.76
N ASP A 3 -4.93 -7.88 8.11
CA ASP A 3 -5.43 -7.87 6.74
C ASP A 3 -6.89 -8.36 6.74
N LEU A 4 -7.80 -7.61 6.09
CA LEU A 4 -9.18 -8.02 5.88
C LEU A 4 -9.23 -8.97 4.69
N VAL A 5 -9.46 -10.25 4.94
CA VAL A 5 -9.57 -11.26 3.89
C VAL A 5 -11.01 -11.76 3.80
N ALA A 6 -11.59 -11.75 2.61
CA ALA A 6 -12.86 -12.39 2.32
C ALA A 6 -12.83 -12.98 0.91
N TRP A 7 -13.56 -14.08 0.69
CA TRP A 7 -13.65 -14.73 -0.62
C TRP A 7 -12.27 -15.08 -1.22
N GLY A 8 -11.30 -15.43 -0.36
CA GLY A 8 -9.94 -15.78 -0.78
C GLY A 8 -9.09 -14.61 -1.29
N ILE A 9 -9.55 -13.36 -1.15
CA ILE A 9 -8.82 -12.16 -1.57
C ILE A 9 -8.68 -11.16 -0.41
N GLU A 10 -7.61 -10.36 -0.44
CA GLU A 10 -7.42 -9.24 0.49
C GLU A 10 -8.25 -8.03 0.05
N LEU A 11 -9.16 -7.58 0.93
CA LEU A 11 -10.00 -6.40 0.72
C LEU A 11 -9.36 -5.10 1.24
N GLY A 12 -8.50 -5.21 2.25
CA GLY A 12 -7.81 -4.07 2.83
C GLY A 12 -6.81 -4.47 3.89
N THR A 13 -5.88 -3.57 4.17
CA THR A 13 -4.79 -3.75 5.13
C THR A 13 -4.78 -2.58 6.10
N ALA A 14 -4.54 -2.86 7.38
CA ALA A 14 -4.43 -1.82 8.39
C ALA A 14 -3.36 -2.14 9.44
N TYR A 15 -2.82 -1.08 10.03
CA TYR A 15 -1.76 -1.17 11.03
C TYR A 15 -1.72 0.09 11.89
N SER A 16 -1.16 -0.04 13.09
CA SER A 16 -0.65 1.11 13.83
C SER A 16 0.56 1.65 13.06
N GLU A 17 0.55 2.93 12.77
CA GLU A 17 1.60 3.60 12.03
C GLU A 17 2.91 3.56 12.81
N LEU A 18 4.02 3.33 12.10
CA LEU A 18 5.34 3.51 12.68
C LEU A 18 5.61 5.01 12.77
N THR A 19 5.61 5.53 13.99
CA THR A 19 5.78 6.96 14.28
C THR A 19 7.18 7.32 14.75
N ASP A 20 8.04 6.32 15.00
CA ASP A 20 9.45 6.55 15.36
C ASP A 20 10.27 6.85 14.09
N PRO A 21 10.77 8.10 13.92
CA PRO A 21 11.51 8.49 12.74
C PRO A 21 12.86 7.76 12.60
N VAL A 22 13.46 7.32 13.72
CA VAL A 22 14.75 6.60 13.69
C VAL A 22 14.55 5.18 13.17
N ASP A 23 13.53 4.47 13.67
CA ASP A 23 13.17 3.14 13.16
C ASP A 23 12.71 3.24 11.69
N GLN A 24 11.88 4.23 11.35
CA GLN A 24 11.42 4.43 9.97
C GLN A 24 12.60 4.68 9.01
N ARG A 25 13.59 5.49 9.40
CA ARG A 25 14.79 5.74 8.59
C ARG A 25 15.59 4.47 8.35
N ASN A 26 15.80 3.66 9.39
CA ASN A 26 16.55 2.40 9.26
C ASN A 26 15.86 1.47 8.24
N ARG A 27 14.53 1.34 8.32
CA ARG A 27 13.75 0.51 7.40
C ARG A 27 13.78 1.02 5.96
N LEU A 28 13.59 2.32 5.74
CA LEU A 28 13.66 2.90 4.40
C LEU A 28 15.08 2.81 3.81
N THR A 29 16.12 2.89 4.64
CA THR A 29 17.50 2.68 4.19
C THR A 29 17.71 1.23 3.74
N GLU A 30 17.24 0.25 4.51
CA GLU A 30 17.28 -1.16 4.11
C GLU A 30 16.51 -1.42 2.81
N GLN A 31 15.31 -0.85 2.66
CA GLN A 31 14.51 -0.94 1.43
C GLN A 31 15.23 -0.30 0.24
N SER A 32 15.84 0.88 0.43
CA SER A 32 16.59 1.56 -0.63
C SER A 32 17.81 0.73 -1.09
N MET A 33 18.46 0.01 -0.19
CA MET A 33 19.52 -0.93 -0.55
C MET A 33 19.00 -2.14 -1.35
N LEU A 34 17.78 -2.63 -1.06
CA LEU A 34 17.13 -3.67 -1.87
C LEU A 34 16.79 -3.14 -3.27
N ALA A 35 16.28 -1.91 -3.37
CA ALA A 35 16.00 -1.25 -4.65
C ALA A 35 17.29 -1.10 -5.49
N ALA A 36 18.39 -0.68 -4.88
CA ALA A 36 19.70 -0.64 -5.54
C ALA A 36 20.21 -2.03 -5.97
N GLY A 37 19.75 -3.09 -5.30
CA GLY A 37 19.98 -4.48 -5.66
C GLY A 37 19.11 -5.01 -6.80
N GLY A 38 18.18 -4.21 -7.32
CA GLY A 38 17.32 -4.55 -8.46
C GLY A 38 15.89 -4.98 -8.10
N ASP A 39 15.45 -4.78 -6.85
CA ASP A 39 14.05 -4.98 -6.46
C ASP A 39 13.21 -3.75 -6.86
N GLU A 40 12.42 -3.88 -7.93
CA GLU A 40 11.58 -2.79 -8.45
C GLU A 40 10.38 -2.44 -7.54
N GLU A 41 10.01 -3.30 -6.59
CA GLU A 41 8.91 -3.07 -5.65
C GLU A 41 9.38 -2.49 -4.31
N ALA A 42 10.71 -2.45 -4.06
CA ALA A 42 11.27 -1.93 -2.83
C ALA A 42 11.13 -0.41 -2.73
N MET A 43 10.94 0.08 -1.49
CA MET A 43 10.74 1.51 -1.23
C MET A 43 12.04 2.29 -1.31
N GLU A 44 11.94 3.55 -1.76
CA GLU A 44 13.04 4.52 -1.72
C GLU A 44 13.10 5.26 -0.38
N LEU A 45 14.24 5.89 -0.11
CA LEU A 45 14.39 6.77 1.06
C LEU A 45 13.71 8.12 0.79
N ASP A 46 12.69 8.43 1.59
CA ASP A 46 11.96 9.70 1.53
C ASP A 46 12.34 10.60 2.71
N GLU A 47 13.22 11.57 2.46
CA GLU A 47 13.71 12.50 3.49
C GLU A 47 12.65 13.50 3.95
N ASP A 48 11.73 13.91 3.07
CA ASP A 48 10.66 14.85 3.41
C ASP A 48 9.65 14.17 4.36
N PHE A 49 9.33 12.90 4.11
CA PHE A 49 8.48 12.10 4.99
C PHE A 49 9.14 11.88 6.37
N LEU A 50 10.44 11.55 6.40
CA LEU A 50 11.17 11.37 7.65
C LEU A 50 11.23 12.67 8.46
N GLN A 51 11.48 13.81 7.81
CA GLN A 51 11.44 15.12 8.46
C GLN A 51 10.03 15.42 9.01
N ALA A 52 8.97 15.06 8.27
CA ALA A 52 7.60 15.22 8.76
C ALA A 52 7.33 14.38 10.02
N LEU A 53 7.85 13.15 10.11
CA LEU A 53 7.73 12.30 11.30
C LEU A 53 8.43 12.89 12.52
N GLU A 54 9.60 13.53 12.33
CA GLU A 54 10.36 14.20 13.40
C GLU A 54 9.58 15.34 14.07
N HIS A 55 8.58 15.91 13.39
CA HIS A 55 7.66 16.89 13.97
C HIS A 55 6.60 16.27 14.91
N ALA A 56 6.85 15.07 15.41
CA ALA A 56 6.03 14.33 16.36
C ALA A 56 4.67 13.92 15.80
N MET A 57 4.70 13.01 14.82
CA MET A 57 3.48 12.31 14.39
C MET A 57 2.84 11.61 15.61
N PRO A 58 1.56 11.88 15.91
CA PRO A 58 0.88 11.25 17.05
C PRO A 58 0.66 9.76 16.79
N PRO A 59 0.44 8.95 17.84
CA PRO A 59 0.02 7.56 17.68
C PRO A 59 -1.22 7.48 16.78
N THR A 60 -1.05 6.88 15.61
CA THR A 60 -2.05 6.85 14.52
C THR A 60 -2.20 5.43 14.01
N GLY A 61 -3.34 5.13 13.40
CA GLY A 61 -3.54 3.90 12.62
C GLY A 61 -3.97 4.25 11.20
N GLY A 62 -3.43 3.53 10.23
CA GLY A 62 -3.81 3.61 8.82
C GLY A 62 -4.64 2.41 8.39
N LEU A 63 -5.48 2.63 7.38
CA LEU A 63 -6.27 1.61 6.70
C LEU A 63 -6.29 1.93 5.20
N GLY A 64 -5.87 0.96 4.38
CA GLY A 64 -6.10 0.96 2.94
C GLY A 64 -7.20 -0.04 2.58
N MET A 65 -8.07 0.32 1.65
CA MET A 65 -9.14 -0.56 1.17
C MET A 65 -9.21 -0.56 -0.35
N GLY A 66 -9.24 -1.75 -0.95
CA GLY A 66 -9.41 -1.91 -2.39
C GLY A 66 -10.87 -1.78 -2.78
N VAL A 67 -11.30 -0.58 -3.18
CA VAL A 67 -12.71 -0.30 -3.53
C VAL A 67 -13.20 -1.24 -4.65
N ASP A 68 -12.42 -1.45 -5.70
CA ASP A 68 -12.79 -2.38 -6.78
C ASP A 68 -13.03 -3.80 -6.25
N ARG A 69 -12.19 -4.27 -5.31
CA ARG A 69 -12.35 -5.61 -4.69
C ARG A 69 -13.60 -5.69 -3.83
N VAL A 70 -13.96 -4.61 -3.13
CA VAL A 70 -15.22 -4.53 -2.38
C VAL A 70 -16.41 -4.59 -3.34
N VAL A 71 -16.36 -3.86 -4.46
CA VAL A 71 -17.42 -3.92 -5.50
C VAL A 71 -17.50 -5.31 -6.12
N MET A 72 -16.37 -5.95 -6.43
CA MET A 72 -16.32 -7.33 -6.93
C MET A 72 -16.96 -8.30 -5.92
N LEU A 73 -16.66 -8.16 -4.63
CA LEU A 73 -17.25 -9.00 -3.57
C LEU A 73 -18.78 -8.83 -3.50
N ILE A 74 -19.27 -7.59 -3.57
CA ILE A 74 -20.71 -7.29 -3.49
C ILE A 74 -21.45 -7.77 -4.74
N THR A 75 -20.86 -7.58 -5.92
CA THR A 75 -21.50 -7.90 -7.21
C THR A 75 -21.27 -9.33 -7.66
N GLY A 76 -20.28 -10.04 -7.10
CA GLY A 76 -19.81 -11.33 -7.59
C GLY A 76 -19.10 -11.27 -8.94
N GLY A 77 -18.84 -10.06 -9.47
CA GLY A 77 -18.23 -9.83 -10.77
C GLY A 77 -16.70 -9.79 -10.74
N SER A 78 -16.12 -9.78 -11.93
CA SER A 78 -14.69 -9.57 -12.16
C SER A 78 -14.31 -8.08 -12.15
N ILE A 79 -13.01 -7.77 -11.98
CA ILE A 79 -12.51 -6.38 -11.99
C ILE A 79 -12.84 -5.62 -13.28
N ARG A 80 -12.97 -6.31 -14.41
CA ARG A 80 -13.33 -5.68 -15.68
C ARG A 80 -14.79 -5.26 -15.72
N GLU A 81 -15.65 -5.93 -14.98
CA GLU A 81 -17.08 -5.64 -14.87
C GLU A 81 -17.36 -4.55 -13.83
N THR A 82 -16.42 -4.30 -12.89
CA THR A 82 -16.54 -3.22 -11.91
C THR A 82 -16.05 -1.87 -12.41
N LEU A 83 -15.17 -1.85 -13.42
CA LEU A 83 -14.63 -0.63 -14.02
C LEU A 83 -15.49 -0.19 -15.20
N ALA A 84 -15.91 1.08 -15.22
CA ALA A 84 -16.69 1.63 -16.34
C ALA A 84 -15.94 1.58 -17.69
N PHE A 85 -14.63 1.77 -17.66
CA PHE A 85 -13.74 1.71 -18.83
C PHE A 85 -12.47 0.94 -18.46
N PRO A 86 -12.47 -0.41 -18.50
CA PRO A 86 -11.32 -1.20 -18.12
C PRO A 86 -10.17 -1.04 -19.12
N LEU A 87 -8.92 -1.15 -18.64
CA LEU A 87 -7.74 -1.16 -19.49
C LEU A 87 -7.85 -2.32 -20.50
N ALA A 88 -7.98 -1.96 -21.78
CA ALA A 88 -8.03 -2.89 -22.89
C ALA A 88 -6.71 -2.84 -23.67
N LYS A 89 -6.20 -4.01 -24.09
CA LYS A 89 -5.09 -4.05 -25.04
C LYS A 89 -5.58 -3.45 -26.37
N PRO A 90 -4.87 -2.48 -26.97
CA PRO A 90 -5.24 -1.93 -28.27
C PRO A 90 -5.35 -3.05 -29.32
N ARG A 91 -6.36 -2.99 -30.18
CA ARG A 91 -6.38 -3.81 -31.39
C ARG A 91 -5.37 -3.22 -32.37
N GLN A 92 -4.36 -4.02 -32.73
CA GLN A 92 -3.52 -3.76 -33.90
C GLN A 92 -4.37 -3.78 -35.17
#